data_AF-A0A4Y7LIU1-F1
#
_entry.id   AF-A0A4Y7LIU1-F1
#
_cell.length_a   1.000
_cell.length_b   1.000
_cell.length_c   1.000
_cell.angle_alpha   90.00
_cell.angle_beta   90.00
_cell.angle_gamma   90.00
#
_symmetry.space_group_name_H-M   'P 1'
#
loop_
_entity.id
_entity.type
_entity.pdbx_description
1 polymer ?
#
loop_
_entity_poly.entity_id
_entity_poly.type
_entity_poly.pdbx_seq_one_letter_code
_entity_poly.pdbx_strand_id
1 'polypeptide(L)'
;MSYYISPRFLDKVSVHITKNFLDIPRIKVPLILGIHGRKGEGKTFQCELVFKTMGIEPVMISGGELESPDAGDPSRLLRLRYREAAEQVRVKGQMCAIFINDFDAGAGRFDSGTQYTVNTQLVNATLMNIADNPTNVQLPGSYDETPLHRIPIIITGNDFSTLYAPLIRDGRMDKFYWEPSREDRIAIVRGIFADDSLSDSQIIKLVDDFTGQAIDFFSAMRSRIYDEQIREFIYHQGLDKISRRLVNSVDKPPELPQPDFSLQHLIESGRAMVEEQQQIQKLRLVEEYNQFRTVNSQPINRNPQPINQPHLPYNPVMPPHAFDDLGPSNWQGDSSSSTTFIDGQTVSSKLSLDVLEQVQKIRSGGYQIGLEYADQRHFKTGSWKSCAIIDGGIPEAIASVENCLSQHPKDYVRLLGIDPKQRRRVVETIIQRP
;
A
#
# COMPACT_ATOMS: atom_id res chain seq x y z
N MET A 1 -2.46 29.38 17.15
CA MET A 1 -2.96 28.41 16.16
C MET A 1 -4.16 27.62 16.68
N SER A 2 -5.37 28.06 16.35
CA SER A 2 -6.60 27.28 16.53
C SER A 2 -6.82 26.43 15.28
N TYR A 3 -6.29 25.21 15.26
CA TYR A 3 -6.51 24.29 14.16
C TYR A 3 -7.98 23.84 14.11
N TYR A 4 -8.54 23.80 12.91
CA TYR A 4 -9.92 23.35 12.70
C TYR A 4 -10.01 21.82 12.65
N ILE A 5 -10.97 21.27 13.39
CA ILE A 5 -11.35 19.87 13.36
C ILE A 5 -12.70 19.75 12.66
N SER A 6 -12.80 18.90 11.65
CA SER A 6 -14.09 18.67 10.98
C SER A 6 -15.07 18.02 11.95
N PRO A 7 -16.30 18.54 12.13
CA PRO A 7 -17.29 17.96 13.03
C PRO A 7 -17.58 16.50 12.72
N ARG A 8 -17.68 16.14 11.43
CA ARG A 8 -17.88 14.75 11.00
C ARG A 8 -16.72 13.84 11.42
N PHE A 9 -15.49 14.33 11.33
CA PHE A 9 -14.30 13.57 11.72
C PHE A 9 -14.23 13.41 13.25
N LEU A 10 -14.44 14.52 13.97
CA LEU A 10 -14.50 14.56 15.43
C LEU A 10 -15.54 13.57 15.96
N ASP A 11 -16.77 13.64 15.44
CA ASP A 11 -17.86 12.76 15.84
C ASP A 11 -17.51 11.30 15.56
N LYS A 12 -16.99 10.98 14.37
CA LYS A 12 -16.69 9.59 14.01
C LYS A 12 -15.63 8.98 14.92
N VAL A 13 -14.52 9.69 15.17
CA VAL A 13 -13.41 9.19 15.99
C VAL A 13 -13.79 9.17 17.47
N SER A 14 -14.39 10.25 17.99
CA SER A 14 -14.79 10.32 19.40
C SER A 14 -15.83 9.25 19.75
N VAL A 15 -16.87 9.07 18.92
CA VAL A 15 -17.87 8.03 19.11
C VAL A 15 -17.25 6.64 19.07
N HIS A 16 -16.31 6.38 18.15
CA HIS A 16 -15.62 5.08 18.09
C HIS A 16 -14.82 4.77 19.36
N ILE A 17 -14.05 5.74 19.84
CA ILE A 17 -13.25 5.59 21.06
C ILE A 17 -14.18 5.37 22.25
N THR A 18 -15.14 6.27 22.48
CA THR A 18 -16.04 6.21 23.62
C THR A 18 -16.88 4.92 23.61
N LYS A 19 -17.39 4.48 22.45
CA LYS A 19 -18.12 3.21 22.33
C LYS A 19 -17.33 2.00 22.82
N ASN A 20 -16.01 1.99 22.67
CA ASN A 20 -15.17 0.87 23.09
C ASN A 20 -14.90 0.83 24.60
N PHE A 21 -15.23 1.89 25.34
CA PHE A 21 -15.19 1.96 26.80
C PHE A 21 -16.56 1.83 27.48
N LEU A 22 -17.64 1.82 26.69
CA LEU A 22 -19.00 1.63 27.19
C LEU A 22 -19.43 0.16 27.07
N ASP A 23 -20.12 -0.33 28.09
CA ASP A 23 -20.82 -1.62 28.00
C ASP A 23 -22.22 -1.38 27.40
N ILE A 24 -22.36 -1.66 26.10
CA ILE A 24 -23.58 -1.43 25.35
C ILE A 24 -24.24 -2.77 25.05
N PRO A 25 -25.35 -3.14 25.73
CA PRO A 25 -25.97 -4.43 25.52
C PRO A 25 -26.53 -4.55 24.09
N ARG A 26 -26.43 -5.76 23.52
CA ARG A 26 -27.02 -6.16 22.22
C ARG A 26 -26.38 -5.55 20.97
N ILE A 27 -25.26 -4.84 21.09
CA ILE A 27 -24.53 -4.30 19.93
C ILE A 27 -23.09 -4.84 19.93
N LYS A 28 -22.67 -5.44 18.82
CA LYS A 28 -21.26 -5.75 18.58
C LYS A 28 -20.54 -4.46 18.19
N VAL A 29 -19.69 -3.95 19.07
CA VAL A 29 -18.88 -2.76 18.81
C VAL A 29 -17.59 -3.17 18.07
N PRO A 30 -17.27 -2.59 16.89
CA PRO A 30 -16.01 -2.83 16.22
C PRO A 30 -14.86 -2.27 17.05
N LEU A 31 -13.79 -3.05 17.21
CA LEU A 31 -12.60 -2.62 17.95
C LEU A 31 -11.76 -1.66 17.10
N ILE A 32 -11.75 -1.86 15.79
CA ILE A 32 -10.88 -1.17 14.84
C ILE A 32 -11.68 -0.12 14.06
N LEU A 33 -11.16 1.09 13.96
CA LEU A 33 -11.63 2.12 13.03
C LEU A 33 -10.57 2.34 11.96
N GLY A 34 -10.91 2.01 10.71
CA GLY A 34 -10.08 2.32 9.56
C GLY A 34 -10.48 3.63 8.91
N ILE A 35 -9.61 4.61 8.95
CA ILE A 35 -9.73 5.89 8.25
C ILE A 35 -8.92 5.84 6.95
N HIS A 36 -9.59 5.87 5.81
CA HIS A 36 -8.95 5.87 4.50
C HIS A 36 -9.38 7.04 3.63
N GLY A 37 -8.56 7.42 2.66
CA GLY A 37 -8.79 8.58 1.82
C GLY A 37 -7.53 8.97 1.07
N ARG A 38 -7.60 9.96 0.19
CA ARG A 38 -6.43 10.40 -0.59
C ARG A 38 -5.27 10.85 0.31
N LYS A 39 -4.05 10.76 -0.20
CA LYS A 39 -2.86 11.30 0.48
C LYS A 39 -3.00 12.82 0.60
N GLY A 40 -2.51 13.38 1.71
CA GLY A 40 -2.46 14.84 1.88
C GLY A 40 -3.75 15.48 2.40
N GLU A 41 -4.83 14.72 2.62
CA GLU A 41 -6.11 15.26 3.11
C GLU A 41 -6.19 15.43 4.64
N GLY A 42 -5.06 15.29 5.34
CA GLY A 42 -4.98 15.57 6.79
C GLY A 42 -5.57 14.49 7.71
N LYS A 43 -5.71 13.22 7.27
CA LYS A 43 -6.25 12.11 8.09
C LYS A 43 -5.55 11.99 9.45
N THR A 44 -4.22 11.85 9.44
CA THR A 44 -3.39 11.68 10.64
C THR A 44 -3.46 12.91 11.54
N PHE A 45 -3.37 14.10 10.95
CA PHE A 45 -3.44 15.36 11.66
C PHE A 45 -4.81 15.56 12.35
N GLN A 46 -5.91 15.26 11.66
CA GLN A 46 -7.26 15.30 12.25
C GLN A 46 -7.38 14.33 13.45
N CYS A 47 -6.81 13.11 13.37
CA CYS A 47 -6.76 12.20 14.51
C CYS A 47 -6.03 12.82 15.71
N GLU A 48 -4.84 13.38 15.50
CA GLU A 48 -4.05 14.03 16.56
C GLU A 48 -4.81 15.17 17.24
N LEU A 49 -5.50 16.00 16.46
CA LEU A 49 -6.34 17.06 16.99
C LEU A 49 -7.51 16.51 17.82
N VAL A 50 -8.15 15.42 17.38
CA VAL A 50 -9.22 14.75 18.15
C VAL A 50 -8.66 14.18 19.46
N PHE A 51 -7.53 13.47 19.44
CA PHE A 51 -6.91 12.93 20.65
C PHE A 51 -6.56 14.04 21.64
N LYS A 52 -5.96 15.13 21.15
CA LYS A 52 -5.66 16.32 21.97
C LYS A 52 -6.93 16.93 22.57
N THR A 53 -8.00 17.04 21.79
CA THR A 53 -9.28 17.58 22.25
C THR A 53 -9.94 16.68 23.31
N MET A 54 -9.80 15.36 23.17
CA MET A 54 -10.29 14.38 24.15
C MET A 54 -9.36 14.22 25.36
N GLY A 55 -8.16 14.82 25.35
CA GLY A 55 -7.16 14.64 26.41
C GLY A 55 -6.59 13.22 26.47
N ILE A 56 -6.54 12.52 25.33
CA ILE A 56 -6.05 11.14 25.22
C ILE A 56 -4.63 11.15 24.65
N GLU A 57 -3.76 10.34 25.24
CA GLU A 57 -2.42 10.04 24.70
C GLU A 57 -2.46 8.66 24.03
N PRO A 58 -2.45 8.56 22.69
CA PRO A 58 -2.50 7.28 22.01
C PRO A 58 -1.13 6.58 22.03
N VAL A 59 -1.14 5.25 22.05
CA VAL A 59 0.06 4.45 21.75
C VAL A 59 0.24 4.39 20.24
N MET A 60 1.29 5.05 19.76
CA MET A 60 1.60 5.18 18.34
C MET A 60 2.32 3.96 17.78
N ILE A 61 1.94 3.53 16.59
CA ILE A 61 2.63 2.50 15.80
C ILE A 61 2.78 3.02 14.37
N SER A 62 3.99 2.99 13.83
CA SER A 62 4.21 3.35 12.42
C SER A 62 3.99 2.14 11.52
N GLY A 63 3.43 2.33 10.32
CA GLY A 63 3.31 1.28 9.32
C GLY A 63 4.64 0.57 9.02
N GLY A 64 5.76 1.32 9.02
CA GLY A 64 7.09 0.75 8.82
C GLY A 64 7.59 -0.13 9.98
N GLU A 65 7.06 0.03 11.19
CA GLU A 65 7.38 -0.89 12.32
C GLU A 65 6.66 -2.24 12.19
N LEU A 66 5.65 -2.31 11.31
CA LEU A 66 4.92 -3.55 11.01
C LEU A 66 5.57 -4.34 9.87
N GLU A 67 6.72 -3.87 9.37
CA GLU A 67 7.60 -4.59 8.44
C GLU A 67 8.88 -5.00 9.16
N SER A 68 9.20 -6.30 9.14
CA SER A 68 10.44 -6.82 9.73
C SER A 68 10.98 -7.97 8.89
N PRO A 69 12.32 -8.13 8.76
CA PRO A 69 12.89 -9.33 8.18
C PRO A 69 12.58 -10.60 9.01
N ASP A 70 12.30 -10.43 10.30
CA ASP A 70 12.02 -11.54 11.22
C ASP A 70 10.52 -11.86 11.27
N ALA A 71 10.17 -13.08 10.88
CA ALA A 71 8.78 -13.54 10.84
C ALA A 71 8.15 -13.50 12.24
N GLY A 72 7.00 -12.83 12.35
CA GLY A 72 6.21 -12.78 13.59
C GLY A 72 6.58 -11.66 14.57
N ASP A 73 7.68 -10.94 14.37
CA ASP A 73 8.01 -9.78 15.20
C ASP A 73 6.95 -8.66 15.12
N PRO A 74 6.39 -8.32 13.94
CA PRO A 74 5.27 -7.37 13.84
C PRO A 74 4.04 -7.77 14.67
N SER A 75 3.78 -9.09 14.75
CA SER A 75 2.66 -9.62 15.54
C SER A 75 2.92 -9.51 17.04
N ARG A 76 4.17 -9.75 17.47
CA ARG A 76 4.60 -9.55 18.86
C ARG A 76 4.53 -8.08 19.25
N LEU A 77 4.98 -7.17 18.38
CA LEU A 77 4.92 -5.72 18.59
C LEU A 77 3.48 -5.24 18.83
N LEU A 78 2.52 -5.65 17.98
CA LEU A 78 1.11 -5.27 18.15
C LEU A 78 0.55 -5.70 19.50
N ARG A 79 0.83 -6.95 19.92
CA ARG A 79 0.39 -7.46 21.23
C ARG A 79 1.03 -6.71 22.38
N LEU A 80 2.31 -6.38 22.27
CA LEU A 80 3.05 -5.61 23.28
C LEU A 80 2.46 -4.20 23.43
N ARG A 81 2.27 -3.47 22.33
CA ARG A 81 1.68 -2.12 22.33
C ARG A 81 0.23 -2.11 22.82
N TYR A 82 -0.53 -3.16 22.53
CA TYR A 82 -1.88 -3.31 23.07
C TYR A 82 -1.89 -3.48 24.59
N ARG A 83 -1.01 -4.34 25.13
CA ARG A 83 -0.86 -4.50 26.58
C ARG A 83 -0.37 -3.22 27.25
N GLU A 84 0.57 -2.51 26.63
CA GLU A 84 1.04 -1.20 27.08
C GLU A 84 -0.12 -0.21 27.21
N ALA A 85 -0.95 -0.07 26.18
CA ALA A 85 -2.12 0.81 26.23
C ALA A 85 -3.13 0.38 27.31
N ALA A 86 -3.37 -0.93 27.47
CA ALA A 86 -4.26 -1.46 28.51
C ALA A 86 -3.76 -1.15 29.93
N GLU A 87 -2.45 -1.25 30.15
CA GLU A 87 -1.82 -0.86 31.41
C GLU A 87 -1.89 0.66 31.64
N GLN A 88 -1.73 1.48 30.60
CA GLN A 88 -1.90 2.92 30.73
C GLN A 88 -3.32 3.30 31.17
N VAL A 89 -4.36 2.67 30.62
CA VAL A 89 -5.75 2.87 31.08
C VAL A 89 -5.89 2.49 32.55
N ARG A 90 -5.35 1.33 32.94
CA ARG A 90 -5.43 0.84 34.32
C ARG A 90 -4.73 1.76 35.33
N VAL A 91 -3.54 2.26 34.99
CA VAL A 91 -2.70 3.06 35.91
C VAL A 91 -3.10 4.54 35.91
N LYS A 92 -3.34 5.14 34.74
CA LYS A 92 -3.68 6.57 34.63
C LYS A 92 -5.16 6.84 34.87
N GLY A 93 -6.04 5.83 34.71
CA GLY A 93 -7.49 6.00 34.84
C GLY A 93 -8.12 6.86 33.74
N GLN A 94 -7.46 6.98 32.58
CA GLN A 94 -7.88 7.78 31.44
C GLN A 94 -8.05 6.88 30.21
N MET A 95 -8.91 7.29 29.27
CA MET A 95 -9.04 6.61 27.99
C MET A 95 -7.70 6.60 27.26
N CYS A 96 -7.39 5.48 26.60
CA CYS A 96 -6.24 5.34 25.71
C CYS A 96 -6.70 4.62 24.44
N ALA A 97 -5.97 4.81 23.35
CA ALA A 97 -6.21 4.14 22.10
C ALA A 97 -4.87 3.75 21.46
N ILE A 98 -4.88 2.74 20.60
CA ILE A 98 -3.75 2.50 19.70
C ILE A 98 -4.01 3.30 18.43
N PHE A 99 -2.99 4.01 17.96
CA PHE A 99 -3.05 4.69 16.67
C PHE A 99 -1.96 4.17 15.75
N ILE A 100 -2.37 3.45 14.70
CA ILE A 100 -1.49 2.91 13.66
C ILE A 100 -1.55 3.83 12.45
N ASN A 101 -0.45 4.53 12.16
CA ASN A 101 -0.39 5.46 11.06
C ASN A 101 0.26 4.85 9.80
N ASP A 102 -0.23 5.26 8.62
CA ASP A 102 0.30 4.89 7.31
C ASP A 102 0.40 3.36 7.10
N PHE A 103 -0.65 2.63 7.48
CA PHE A 103 -0.67 1.16 7.43
C PHE A 103 -0.43 0.61 6.01
N ASP A 104 -0.87 1.32 4.97
CA ASP A 104 -0.71 0.90 3.58
C ASP A 104 0.75 0.97 3.09
N ALA A 105 1.63 1.72 3.78
CA ALA A 105 3.06 1.72 3.51
C ALA A 105 3.79 0.49 4.08
N GLY A 106 3.15 -0.26 4.99
CA GLY A 106 3.72 -1.46 5.63
C GLY A 106 3.02 -2.78 5.32
N ALA A 107 1.81 -2.71 4.73
CA ALA A 107 0.93 -3.86 4.54
C ALA A 107 0.23 -3.88 3.17
N GLY A 108 0.38 -2.82 2.36
CA GLY A 108 -0.24 -2.67 1.05
C GLY A 108 0.76 -2.89 -0.08
N ARG A 109 0.31 -3.55 -1.15
CA ARG A 109 1.13 -3.88 -2.34
C ARG A 109 1.83 -2.64 -2.90
N PHE A 110 3.16 -2.62 -2.86
CA PHE A 110 3.95 -1.81 -3.79
C PHE A 110 4.25 -2.69 -5.00
N ASP A 111 3.46 -2.46 -6.05
CA ASP A 111 3.63 -3.01 -7.40
C ASP A 111 2.93 -4.34 -7.71
N SER A 112 2.38 -4.42 -8.91
CA SER A 112 1.66 -5.56 -9.49
C SER A 112 2.45 -6.87 -9.59
N GLY A 113 3.74 -6.86 -9.22
CA GLY A 113 4.65 -8.01 -9.21
C GLY A 113 5.06 -8.54 -7.83
N THR A 114 4.67 -7.91 -6.71
CA THR A 114 5.06 -8.37 -5.36
C THR A 114 3.90 -9.12 -4.67
N GLN A 115 4.14 -10.38 -4.31
CA GLN A 115 3.23 -11.15 -3.46
C GLN A 115 3.16 -10.55 -2.04
N TYR A 116 2.01 -10.67 -1.38
CA TYR A 116 1.86 -10.37 0.05
C TYR A 116 3.03 -10.95 0.84
N THR A 117 3.72 -10.14 1.63
CA THR A 117 4.73 -10.66 2.53
C THR A 117 4.04 -11.49 3.61
N VAL A 118 4.69 -12.55 4.11
CA VAL A 118 4.18 -13.38 5.22
C VAL A 118 3.81 -12.50 6.43
N ASN A 119 4.52 -11.39 6.61
CA ASN A 119 4.27 -10.42 7.67
C ASN A 119 2.91 -9.74 7.57
N THR A 120 2.47 -9.33 6.37
CA THR A 120 1.15 -8.71 6.19
C THR A 120 0.02 -9.66 6.59
N GLN A 121 0.16 -10.96 6.30
CA GLN A 121 -0.84 -11.96 6.70
C GLN A 121 -0.85 -12.13 8.23
N LEU A 122 0.33 -12.21 8.86
CA LEU A 122 0.46 -12.35 10.31
C LEU A 122 -0.06 -11.13 11.07
N VAL A 123 0.19 -9.91 10.57
CA VAL A 123 -0.34 -8.66 11.11
C VAL A 123 -1.87 -8.66 11.07
N ASN A 124 -2.47 -8.98 9.92
CA ASN A 124 -3.92 -9.05 9.78
C ASN A 124 -4.53 -10.12 10.69
N ALA A 125 -3.92 -11.31 10.77
CA ALA A 125 -4.36 -12.37 11.65
C ALA A 125 -4.28 -11.96 13.14
N THR A 126 -3.22 -11.24 13.52
CA THR A 126 -3.07 -10.73 14.88
C THR A 126 -4.13 -9.69 15.22
N LEU A 127 -4.43 -8.75 14.30
CA LEU A 127 -5.51 -7.79 14.47
C LEU A 127 -6.88 -8.48 14.62
N MET A 128 -7.15 -9.56 13.87
CA MET A 128 -8.38 -10.36 14.05
C MET A 128 -8.46 -10.98 15.43
N ASN A 129 -7.38 -11.64 15.87
CA ASN A 129 -7.33 -12.30 17.17
C ASN A 129 -7.56 -11.30 18.31
N ILE A 130 -6.97 -10.10 18.22
CA ILE A 130 -7.17 -9.03 19.20
C ILE A 130 -8.62 -8.51 19.15
N ALA A 131 -9.19 -8.35 17.95
CA ALA A 131 -10.56 -7.87 17.79
C ALA A 131 -11.63 -8.85 18.31
N ASP A 132 -11.37 -10.16 18.22
CA ASP A 132 -12.27 -11.18 18.75
C ASP A 132 -12.19 -11.29 20.28
N ASN A 133 -11.00 -11.17 20.85
CA ASN A 133 -10.76 -11.33 22.29
C ASN A 133 -9.96 -10.15 22.88
N PRO A 134 -10.54 -8.93 22.92
CA PRO A 134 -9.80 -7.72 23.28
C PRO A 134 -9.38 -7.65 24.75
N THR A 135 -9.99 -8.45 25.62
CA THR A 135 -9.63 -8.56 27.04
C THR A 135 -8.61 -9.67 27.31
N ASN A 136 -8.24 -10.46 26.31
CA ASN A 136 -7.30 -11.57 26.44
C ASN A 136 -6.23 -11.53 25.34
N VAL A 137 -5.30 -10.59 25.47
CA VAL A 137 -4.18 -10.41 24.54
C VAL A 137 -2.88 -10.87 25.18
N GLN A 138 -2.48 -12.11 24.87
CA GLN A 138 -1.26 -12.75 25.38
C GLN A 138 -0.05 -12.49 24.51
N LEU A 139 1.15 -12.54 25.10
CA LEU A 139 2.42 -12.56 24.38
C LEU A 139 2.84 -14.01 24.10
N PRO A 140 3.46 -14.32 22.95
CA PRO A 140 3.95 -15.67 22.69
C PRO A 140 4.88 -16.16 23.82
N GLY A 141 4.53 -17.28 24.44
CA GLY A 141 5.30 -17.87 25.55
C GLY A 141 5.03 -17.29 26.94
N SER A 142 4.14 -16.31 27.08
CA SER A 142 3.71 -15.77 28.37
C SER A 142 2.19 -15.76 28.47
N TYR A 143 1.66 -16.41 29.51
CA TYR A 143 0.23 -16.55 29.74
C TYR A 143 -0.13 -15.92 31.09
N ASP A 144 -0.98 -14.90 31.03
CA ASP A 144 -1.50 -14.18 32.18
C ASP A 144 -3.01 -14.29 32.17
N GLU A 145 -3.59 -14.85 33.23
CA GLU A 145 -5.04 -15.05 33.35
C GLU A 145 -5.80 -13.74 33.62
N THR A 146 -5.08 -12.66 33.96
CA THR A 146 -5.69 -11.37 34.29
C THR A 146 -6.30 -10.72 33.05
N PRO A 147 -7.62 -10.43 33.03
CA PRO A 147 -8.25 -9.75 31.91
C PRO A 147 -7.70 -8.32 31.72
N LEU A 148 -7.44 -7.95 30.47
CA LEU A 148 -7.02 -6.61 30.08
C LEU A 148 -8.22 -5.69 29.85
N HIS A 149 -7.99 -4.38 29.97
CA HIS A 149 -8.92 -3.39 29.45
C HIS A 149 -9.02 -3.51 27.93
N ARG A 150 -10.24 -3.34 27.40
CA ARG A 150 -10.49 -3.24 25.96
C ARG A 150 -9.94 -1.90 25.44
N ILE A 151 -9.11 -1.94 24.42
CA ILE A 151 -8.45 -0.75 23.85
C ILE A 151 -8.87 -0.56 22.38
N PRO A 152 -9.51 0.58 22.01
CA PRO A 152 -9.83 0.86 20.63
C PRO A 152 -8.57 1.05 19.78
N ILE A 153 -8.64 0.60 18.53
CA ILE A 153 -7.56 0.74 17.55
C ILE A 153 -8.04 1.67 16.43
N ILE A 154 -7.26 2.71 16.14
CA ILE A 154 -7.46 3.59 14.98
C ILE A 154 -6.35 3.32 13.98
N ILE A 155 -6.71 3.13 12.71
CA ILE A 155 -5.76 2.86 11.63
C ILE A 155 -5.99 3.89 10.52
N THR A 156 -4.93 4.56 10.05
CA THR A 156 -4.98 5.42 8.86
C THR A 156 -4.29 4.78 7.66
N GLY A 157 -4.88 4.99 6.48
CA GLY A 157 -4.33 4.53 5.20
C GLY A 157 -4.83 5.36 4.02
N ASN A 158 -4.31 5.06 2.84
CA ASN A 158 -4.73 5.62 1.57
C ASN A 158 -5.87 4.81 0.93
N ASP A 159 -5.75 3.48 0.86
CA ASP A 159 -6.73 2.59 0.26
C ASP A 159 -6.86 1.24 0.98
N PHE A 160 -8.02 1.05 1.59
CA PHE A 160 -8.41 -0.19 2.25
C PHE A 160 -9.19 -1.16 1.38
N SER A 161 -9.15 -1.00 0.05
CA SER A 161 -9.67 -1.98 -0.91
C SER A 161 -8.86 -3.27 -0.89
N THR A 162 -7.56 -3.16 -0.64
CA THR A 162 -6.60 -4.28 -0.60
C THR A 162 -6.46 -4.92 0.78
N LEU A 163 -7.04 -4.31 1.81
CA LEU A 163 -7.09 -4.88 3.15
C LEU A 163 -7.84 -6.20 3.16
N TYR A 164 -7.32 -7.15 3.94
CA TYR A 164 -7.83 -8.51 4.02
C TYR A 164 -9.31 -8.52 4.44
N ALA A 165 -10.18 -9.00 3.55
CA ALA A 165 -11.63 -8.96 3.67
C ALA A 165 -12.21 -9.48 5.01
N PRO A 166 -11.61 -10.47 5.70
CA PRO A 166 -12.17 -10.97 6.97
C PRO A 166 -12.04 -10.00 8.17
N LEU A 167 -11.23 -8.93 8.09
CA LEU A 167 -11.26 -7.87 9.11
C LEU A 167 -12.56 -7.06 9.05
N ILE A 168 -13.14 -6.95 7.84
CA ILE A 168 -14.26 -6.06 7.54
C ILE A 168 -15.59 -6.81 7.67
N ARG A 169 -15.66 -8.04 7.17
CA ARG A 169 -16.91 -8.82 7.08
C ARG A 169 -17.49 -9.23 8.44
N ASP A 170 -16.66 -9.38 9.46
CA ASP A 170 -17.09 -9.92 10.76
C ASP A 170 -17.48 -8.85 11.80
N GLY A 171 -17.56 -7.57 11.40
CA GLY A 171 -17.88 -6.46 12.31
C GLY A 171 -16.76 -6.15 13.32
N ARG A 172 -15.52 -6.56 13.02
CA ARG A 172 -14.32 -6.25 13.81
C ARG A 172 -13.79 -4.84 13.54
N MET A 173 -13.98 -4.37 12.30
CA MET A 173 -13.49 -3.09 11.80
C MET A 173 -14.62 -2.28 11.16
N ASP A 174 -14.70 -0.99 11.51
CA ASP A 174 -15.52 0.00 10.82
C ASP A 174 -14.66 0.78 9.82
N LYS A 175 -15.20 1.08 8.63
CA LYS A 175 -14.51 1.87 7.60
C LYS A 175 -15.05 3.28 7.57
N PHE A 176 -14.14 4.24 7.55
CA PHE A 176 -14.45 5.64 7.39
C PHE A 176 -13.66 6.22 6.23
N TYR A 177 -14.36 6.51 5.15
CA TYR A 177 -13.80 7.28 4.05
C TYR A 177 -13.76 8.76 4.43
N TRP A 178 -12.55 9.34 4.39
CA TRP A 178 -12.29 10.74 4.63
C TRP A 178 -11.94 11.44 3.33
N GLU A 179 -12.83 12.36 2.95
CA GLU A 179 -12.62 13.34 1.91
C GLU A 179 -13.24 14.65 2.42
N PRO A 180 -12.45 15.70 2.66
CA PRO A 180 -12.95 16.94 3.22
C PRO A 180 -13.90 17.62 2.24
N SER A 181 -15.07 18.04 2.74
CA SER A 181 -16.02 18.84 1.95
C SER A 181 -15.41 20.20 1.59
N ARG A 182 -16.02 20.93 0.65
CA ARG A 182 -15.57 22.31 0.34
C ARG A 182 -15.55 23.19 1.60
N GLU A 183 -16.54 23.04 2.48
CA GLU A 183 -16.62 23.77 3.75
C GLU A 183 -15.48 23.38 4.70
N ASP A 184 -15.21 22.08 4.84
CA ASP A 184 -14.06 21.60 5.62
C ASP A 184 -12.75 22.13 5.05
N ARG A 185 -12.57 22.09 3.73
CA ARG A 185 -11.37 22.62 3.06
C ARG A 185 -11.16 24.10 3.38
N ILE A 186 -12.21 24.93 3.24
CA ILE A 186 -12.14 26.35 3.59
C ILE A 186 -11.77 26.54 5.06
N ALA A 187 -12.39 25.79 5.98
CA ALA A 187 -12.13 25.91 7.40
C ALA A 187 -10.72 25.44 7.81
N ILE A 188 -10.22 24.35 7.20
CA ILE A 188 -8.85 23.87 7.40
C ILE A 188 -7.84 24.91 6.88
N VAL A 189 -8.04 25.42 5.66
CA VAL A 189 -7.14 26.42 5.07
C VAL A 189 -7.18 27.73 5.86
N ARG A 190 -8.35 28.14 6.37
CA ARG A 190 -8.45 29.25 7.33
C ARG A 190 -7.59 29.00 8.58
N GLY A 191 -7.59 27.78 9.10
CA GLY A 191 -6.74 27.41 10.23
C GLY A 191 -5.24 27.46 9.92
N ILE A 192 -4.84 27.12 8.69
CA ILE A 192 -3.44 27.20 8.22
C ILE A 192 -2.95 28.64 8.16
N PHE A 193 -3.78 29.56 7.65
CA PHE A 193 -3.45 30.98 7.46
C PHE A 193 -4.02 31.90 8.55
N ALA A 194 -4.39 31.35 9.72
CA ALA A 194 -5.06 32.10 10.77
C ALA A 194 -4.23 33.29 11.28
N ASP A 195 -2.90 33.13 11.31
CA ASP A 195 -1.97 34.15 11.79
C ASP A 195 -1.54 35.12 10.67
N ASP A 196 -1.99 34.92 9.41
CA ASP A 196 -1.48 35.58 8.20
C ASP A 196 -2.39 36.68 7.63
N SER A 197 -3.36 37.16 8.42
CA SER A 197 -4.24 38.32 8.11
C SER A 197 -5.03 38.23 6.78
N LEU A 198 -5.36 37.03 6.32
CA LEU A 198 -6.22 36.82 5.15
C LEU A 198 -7.71 37.00 5.49
N SER A 199 -8.45 37.70 4.63
CA SER A 199 -9.91 37.77 4.72
C SER A 199 -10.58 36.46 4.30
N ASP A 200 -11.79 36.20 4.81
CA ASP A 200 -12.57 35.01 4.44
C ASP A 200 -12.80 34.91 2.93
N SER A 201 -13.07 36.03 2.25
CA SER A 201 -13.22 36.06 0.79
C SER A 201 -11.95 35.64 0.05
N GLN A 202 -10.77 35.99 0.57
CA GLN A 202 -9.50 35.62 -0.03
C GLN A 202 -9.23 34.12 0.16
N ILE A 203 -9.52 33.58 1.35
CA ILE A 203 -9.36 32.14 1.63
C ILE A 203 -10.29 31.32 0.73
N ILE A 204 -11.56 31.72 0.60
CA ILE A 204 -12.52 31.04 -0.29
C ILE A 204 -11.99 31.03 -1.72
N LYS A 205 -11.54 32.19 -2.23
CA LYS A 205 -10.97 32.30 -3.57
C LYS A 205 -9.72 31.43 -3.74
N LEU A 206 -8.83 31.39 -2.76
CA LEU A 206 -7.64 30.55 -2.79
C LEU A 206 -8.00 29.06 -2.88
N VAL A 207 -8.99 28.61 -2.10
CA VAL A 207 -9.45 27.21 -2.14
C VAL A 207 -10.11 26.88 -3.48
N ASP A 208 -10.91 27.80 -4.02
CA ASP A 208 -11.61 27.63 -5.31
C ASP A 208 -10.62 27.61 -6.51
N ASP A 209 -9.54 28.38 -6.45
CA ASP A 209 -8.49 28.38 -7.48
C ASP A 209 -7.68 27.05 -7.51
N PHE A 210 -7.63 26.32 -6.39
CA PHE A 210 -6.86 25.07 -6.23
C PHE A 210 -7.73 23.87 -5.78
N THR A 211 -8.94 23.73 -6.34
CA THR A 211 -9.88 22.63 -6.00
C THR A 211 -9.32 21.23 -6.20
N GLY A 212 -8.43 21.03 -7.18
CA GLY A 212 -7.80 19.73 -7.47
C GLY A 212 -6.65 19.35 -6.53
N GLN A 213 -6.20 20.25 -5.65
CA GLN A 213 -5.08 20.02 -4.74
C GLN A 213 -5.54 19.44 -3.40
N ALA A 214 -4.67 18.69 -2.72
CA ALA A 214 -4.92 18.19 -1.38
C ALA A 214 -4.71 19.29 -0.32
N ILE A 215 -5.11 19.05 0.94
CA ILE A 215 -4.91 20.02 2.03
C ILE A 215 -3.43 20.34 2.26
N ASP A 216 -2.55 19.33 2.17
CA ASP A 216 -1.11 19.48 2.36
C ASP A 216 -0.46 20.51 1.41
N PHE A 217 -1.03 20.71 0.22
CA PHE A 217 -0.62 21.72 -0.74
C PHE A 217 -0.67 23.13 -0.14
N PHE A 218 -1.72 23.46 0.64
CA PHE A 218 -1.85 24.80 1.23
C PHE A 218 -0.83 25.01 2.36
N SER A 219 -0.54 23.99 3.15
CA SER A 219 0.56 24.05 4.12
C SER A 219 1.91 24.19 3.45
N ALA A 220 2.15 23.47 2.35
CA ALA A 220 3.39 23.56 1.58
C ALA A 220 3.53 24.94 0.90
N MET A 221 2.43 25.53 0.43
CA MET A 221 2.40 26.89 -0.11
C MET A 221 2.80 27.91 0.95
N ARG A 222 2.25 27.80 2.17
CA ARG A 222 2.64 28.65 3.30
C ARG A 222 4.14 28.51 3.61
N SER A 223 4.65 27.28 3.66
CA SER A 223 6.09 27.01 3.90
C SER A 223 6.97 27.59 2.79
N ARG A 224 6.56 27.52 1.52
CA ARG A 224 7.34 28.03 0.39
C ARG A 224 7.56 29.55 0.47
N ILE A 225 6.57 30.29 0.95
CA ILE A 225 6.70 31.74 1.16
C ILE A 225 7.74 32.04 2.26
N TYR A 226 7.78 31.24 3.34
CA TYR A 226 8.86 31.35 4.33
C TYR A 226 10.23 30.99 3.75
N ASP A 227 10.30 29.99 2.86
CA ASP A 227 11.56 29.60 2.21
C ASP A 227 12.15 30.74 1.36
N GLU A 228 11.31 31.59 0.77
CA GLU A 228 11.75 32.79 0.05
C GLU A 228 12.45 33.79 0.97
N GLN A 229 11.87 34.07 2.14
CA GLN A 229 12.52 34.92 3.14
C GLN A 229 13.79 34.30 3.73
N ILE A 230 13.77 33.00 4.01
CA ILE A 230 14.94 32.29 4.53
C ILE A 230 16.07 32.37 3.49
N ARG A 231 15.75 32.27 2.20
CA ARG A 231 16.72 32.43 1.12
C ARG A 231 17.34 33.83 1.10
N GLU A 232 16.55 34.89 1.23
CA GLU A 232 17.06 36.26 1.35
C GLU A 232 17.95 36.44 2.59
N PHE A 233 17.52 35.88 3.72
CA PHE A 233 18.31 35.89 4.95
C PHE A 233 19.67 35.20 4.77
N ILE A 234 19.70 34.04 4.10
CA ILE A 234 20.93 33.32 3.78
C ILE A 234 21.85 34.18 2.89
N TYR A 235 21.30 34.84 1.87
CA TYR A 235 22.08 35.74 1.00
C TYR A 235 22.68 36.93 1.77
N HIS A 236 21.91 37.54 2.67
CA HIS A 236 22.37 38.66 3.48
C HIS A 236 23.45 38.26 4.51
N GLN A 237 23.33 37.10 5.14
CA GLN A 237 24.32 36.63 6.13
C GLN A 237 25.59 36.06 5.48
N GLY A 238 25.46 35.48 4.29
CA GLY A 238 26.51 34.72 3.62
C GLY A 238 26.45 33.22 3.94
N LEU A 239 26.53 32.41 2.90
CA LEU A 239 26.49 30.94 2.99
C LEU A 239 27.62 30.36 3.86
N ASP A 240 28.76 31.03 3.93
CA ASP A 240 29.93 30.63 4.72
C ASP A 240 29.73 30.82 6.24
N LYS A 241 28.84 31.74 6.63
CA LYS A 241 28.64 32.15 8.04
C LYS A 241 27.34 31.63 8.66
N ILE A 242 26.36 31.25 7.84
CA ILE A 242 25.03 30.85 8.27
C ILE A 242 25.06 29.71 9.31
N SER A 243 25.93 28.71 9.12
CA SER A 243 26.05 27.56 10.02
C SER A 243 26.47 27.99 11.44
N ARG A 244 27.52 28.81 11.55
CA ARG A 244 27.98 29.33 12.85
C ARG A 244 26.94 30.27 13.46
N ARG A 245 26.33 31.15 12.65
CA ARG A 245 25.33 32.12 13.10
C ARG A 245 24.09 31.46 13.71
N LEU A 246 23.66 30.30 13.21
CA LEU A 246 22.44 29.62 13.67
C LEU A 246 22.70 28.60 14.79
N VAL A 247 23.81 27.85 14.74
CA VAL A 247 24.05 26.71 15.65
C VAL A 247 25.00 27.06 16.79
N ASN A 248 25.98 27.91 16.55
CA ASN A 248 27.05 28.21 17.49
C ASN A 248 27.21 29.73 17.67
N SER A 249 26.10 30.38 18.03
CA SER A 249 26.04 31.80 18.34
C SER A 249 25.48 32.00 19.74
N VAL A 250 26.03 32.97 20.47
CA VAL A 250 25.53 33.42 21.77
C VAL A 250 24.36 34.42 21.58
N ASP A 251 24.22 34.95 20.36
CA ASP A 251 23.16 35.87 20.00
C ASP A 251 21.83 35.13 19.86
N LYS A 252 20.73 35.84 20.11
CA LYS A 252 19.40 35.29 19.88
C LYS A 252 19.26 34.81 18.42
N PRO A 253 18.47 33.75 18.20
CA PRO A 253 18.05 33.37 16.85
C PRO A 253 17.49 34.58 16.11
N PRO A 254 17.82 34.76 14.83
CA PRO A 254 17.32 35.87 14.04
C PRO A 254 15.79 35.80 13.97
N GLU A 255 15.13 36.89 14.35
CA GLU A 255 13.68 37.03 14.17
C GLU A 255 13.43 37.44 12.72
N LEU A 256 12.76 36.57 11.96
CA LEU A 256 12.33 36.89 10.60
C LEU A 256 10.96 37.59 10.67
N PRO A 257 10.78 38.73 9.96
CA PRO A 257 9.48 39.38 9.89
C PRO A 257 8.49 38.47 9.17
N GLN A 258 7.20 38.61 9.47
CA GLN A 258 6.18 37.84 8.77
C GLN A 258 6.21 38.12 7.25
N PRO A 259 6.21 37.08 6.40
CA PRO A 259 6.15 37.24 4.95
C PRO A 259 4.90 37.94 4.44
N ASP A 260 4.98 38.43 3.20
CA ASP A 260 3.79 38.90 2.48
C ASP A 260 2.92 37.71 2.07
N PHE A 261 1.84 37.49 2.80
CA PHE A 261 0.81 36.51 2.46
C PHE A 261 -0.32 37.11 1.62
N SER A 262 -0.06 38.15 0.82
CA SER A 262 -1.05 38.69 -0.10
C SER A 262 -1.63 37.60 -1.01
N LEU A 263 -2.94 37.67 -1.27
CA LEU A 263 -3.62 36.66 -2.10
C LEU A 263 -2.95 36.50 -3.47
N GLN A 264 -2.44 37.61 -4.04
CA GLN A 264 -1.76 37.58 -5.32
C GLN A 264 -0.48 36.73 -5.25
N HIS A 265 0.34 36.94 -4.22
CA HIS A 265 1.58 36.19 -4.03
C HIS A 265 1.30 34.70 -3.75
N LEU A 266 0.27 34.39 -2.95
CA LEU A 266 -0.18 33.01 -2.71
C LEU A 266 -0.62 32.30 -4.00
N ILE A 267 -1.40 32.97 -4.86
CA ILE A 267 -1.84 32.40 -6.13
C ILE A 267 -0.66 32.18 -7.08
N GLU A 268 0.28 33.13 -7.14
CA GLU A 268 1.48 33.02 -7.97
C GLU A 268 2.35 31.84 -7.52
N SER A 269 2.68 31.77 -6.23
CA SER A 269 3.45 30.68 -5.63
C SER A 269 2.75 29.33 -5.81
N GLY A 270 1.42 29.29 -5.60
CA GLY A 270 0.62 28.09 -5.81
C GLY A 270 0.62 27.60 -7.25
N ARG A 271 0.50 28.49 -8.24
CA ARG A 271 0.57 28.11 -9.67
C ARG A 271 1.94 27.54 -10.02
N ALA A 272 3.02 28.17 -9.56
CA ALA A 272 4.38 27.66 -9.77
C ALA A 272 4.57 26.25 -9.17
N MET A 273 4.01 26.00 -7.98
CA MET A 273 4.04 24.67 -7.37
C MET A 273 3.26 23.62 -8.17
N VAL A 274 2.10 23.99 -8.72
CA VAL A 274 1.30 23.09 -9.57
C VAL A 274 2.05 22.76 -10.87
N GLU A 275 2.69 23.75 -11.49
CA GLU A 275 3.53 23.54 -12.68
C GLU A 275 4.70 22.59 -12.40
N GLU A 276 5.38 22.76 -11.26
CA GLU A 276 6.46 21.88 -10.79
C GLU A 276 5.97 20.43 -10.59
N GLN A 277 4.82 20.23 -9.93
CA GLN A 277 4.20 18.91 -9.78
C GLN A 277 3.88 18.27 -11.14
N GLN A 278 3.31 19.03 -12.08
CA GLN A 278 3.01 18.55 -13.43
C GLN A 278 4.28 18.16 -14.20
N GLN A 279 5.37 18.90 -14.01
CA GLN A 279 6.66 18.58 -14.63
C GLN A 279 7.24 17.28 -14.07
N ILE A 280 7.21 17.06 -12.76
CA ILE A 280 7.65 15.82 -12.13
C ILE A 280 6.83 14.63 -12.63
N GLN A 281 5.50 14.79 -12.74
CA GLN A 281 4.63 13.74 -13.28
C GLN A 281 4.98 13.41 -14.73
N LYS A 282 5.20 14.42 -15.58
CA LYS A 282 5.64 14.23 -16.97
C LYS A 282 6.99 13.51 -17.06
N LEU A 283 7.95 13.87 -16.21
CA LEU A 283 9.26 13.23 -16.17
C LEU A 283 9.16 11.77 -15.74
N ARG A 284 8.38 11.45 -14.71
CA ARG A 284 8.14 10.05 -14.28
C ARG A 284 7.48 9.21 -15.38
N LEU A 285 6.48 9.77 -16.07
CA LEU A 285 5.84 9.12 -17.22
C LEU A 285 6.84 8.85 -18.36
N VAL A 286 7.75 9.80 -18.62
CA VAL A 286 8.81 9.65 -19.63
C VAL A 286 9.84 8.60 -19.19
N GLU A 287 10.24 8.57 -17.92
CA GLU A 287 11.13 7.53 -17.37
C GLU A 287 10.51 6.15 -17.47
N GLU A 288 9.23 6.01 -17.09
CA GLU A 288 8.48 4.75 -17.20
C GLU A 288 8.42 4.31 -18.68
N TYR A 289 8.01 5.21 -19.59
CA TYR A 289 7.99 4.94 -21.02
C TYR A 289 9.39 4.60 -21.60
N ASN A 290 10.43 5.27 -21.13
CA ASN A 290 11.80 5.04 -21.55
C ASN A 290 12.33 3.71 -21.03
N GLN A 291 12.02 3.32 -19.78
CA GLN A 291 12.33 1.99 -19.24
C GLN A 291 11.65 0.89 -20.06
N PHE A 292 10.39 1.07 -20.44
CA PHE A 292 9.70 0.16 -21.36
C PHE A 292 10.35 0.12 -22.77
N ARG A 293 11.01 1.20 -23.21
CA ARG A 293 11.74 1.25 -24.48
C ARG A 293 13.16 0.67 -24.42
N THR A 294 13.93 0.91 -23.36
CA THR A 294 15.30 0.36 -23.22
C THR A 294 15.29 -1.13 -22.98
N VAL A 295 14.24 -1.69 -22.38
CA VAL A 295 14.04 -3.15 -22.29
C VAL A 295 13.71 -3.77 -23.66
N ASN A 296 13.22 -2.97 -24.62
CA ASN A 296 12.84 -3.42 -25.97
C ASN A 296 13.81 -2.99 -27.10
N SER A 297 14.90 -2.29 -26.80
CA SER A 297 15.89 -1.91 -27.82
C SER A 297 17.02 -2.94 -27.92
N GLN A 298 16.84 -3.94 -28.79
CA GLN A 298 17.97 -4.70 -29.34
C GLN A 298 18.79 -3.81 -30.31
N PRO A 299 20.12 -3.94 -30.37
CA PRO A 299 20.92 -3.28 -31.40
C PRO A 299 20.56 -3.84 -32.78
N ILE A 300 20.10 -2.96 -33.67
CA ILE A 300 19.68 -3.27 -35.04
C ILE A 300 20.92 -3.69 -35.85
N ASN A 301 21.01 -4.97 -36.22
CA ASN A 301 21.87 -5.44 -37.30
C ASN A 301 21.01 -5.60 -38.57
N ARG A 302 21.38 -4.87 -39.64
CA ARG A 302 20.63 -4.80 -40.91
C ARG A 302 20.73 -6.10 -41.71
N ASN A 303 19.58 -6.67 -42.10
CA ASN A 303 19.31 -7.20 -43.44
C ASN A 303 17.78 -7.39 -43.66
N PRO A 304 17.24 -7.27 -44.89
CA PRO A 304 15.84 -6.85 -45.09
C PRO A 304 14.84 -7.93 -45.57
N GLN A 305 13.56 -7.70 -45.22
CA GLN A 305 12.27 -8.15 -45.82
C GLN A 305 11.58 -9.44 -45.32
N PRO A 306 10.24 -9.59 -45.51
CA PRO A 306 9.15 -8.72 -45.04
C PRO A 306 8.00 -9.54 -44.38
N ILE A 307 7.03 -8.87 -43.73
CA ILE A 307 5.55 -9.12 -43.77
C ILE A 307 4.85 -8.54 -42.51
N ASN A 308 4.05 -7.49 -42.76
CA ASN A 308 2.82 -7.01 -42.10
C ASN A 308 2.27 -7.89 -40.94
N GLN A 309 1.84 -7.39 -39.77
CA GLN A 309 0.89 -6.29 -39.50
C GLN A 309 0.61 -6.21 -37.95
N PRO A 310 -0.26 -5.31 -37.45
CA PRO A 310 0.03 -4.19 -36.55
C PRO A 310 -0.02 -4.51 -35.04
N HIS A 311 0.84 -3.86 -34.27
CA HIS A 311 0.66 -3.69 -32.82
C HIS A 311 -0.43 -2.63 -32.55
N LEU A 312 -1.45 -2.98 -31.76
CA LEU A 312 -2.38 -2.02 -31.17
C LEU A 312 -2.06 -1.80 -29.69
N PRO A 313 -2.22 -0.57 -29.18
CA PRO A 313 -1.91 -0.22 -27.80
C PRO A 313 -2.98 -0.71 -26.81
N TYR A 314 -2.51 -1.05 -25.62
CA TYR A 314 -3.29 -1.46 -24.45
C TYR A 314 -4.13 -0.30 -23.90
N ASN A 315 -5.40 -0.56 -23.60
CA ASN A 315 -6.23 0.27 -22.74
C ASN A 315 -7.07 -0.66 -21.83
N PRO A 316 -7.24 -0.38 -20.53
CA PRO A 316 -7.86 -1.32 -19.59
C PRO A 316 -9.31 -0.93 -19.27
N VAL A 317 -10.26 -1.85 -19.45
CA VAL A 317 -11.57 -1.83 -18.76
C VAL A 317 -12.13 -3.26 -18.62
N MET A 318 -12.15 -3.78 -17.37
CA MET A 318 -13.07 -4.73 -16.66
C MET A 318 -13.79 -5.91 -17.38
N PRO A 319 -14.47 -6.89 -16.69
CA PRO A 319 -14.67 -7.22 -15.26
C PRO A 319 -14.26 -8.71 -14.92
N PRO A 320 -14.52 -9.27 -13.70
CA PRO A 320 -13.83 -10.46 -13.18
C PRO A 320 -14.51 -11.80 -13.53
N HIS A 321 -13.72 -12.87 -13.71
CA HIS A 321 -14.21 -14.25 -13.82
C HIS A 321 -13.52 -15.19 -12.82
N ALA A 322 -14.36 -15.86 -12.00
CA ALA A 322 -14.36 -17.25 -11.50
C ALA A 322 -13.06 -18.02 -11.16
N PHE A 323 -11.91 -17.38 -11.01
CA PHE A 323 -10.63 -18.03 -10.69
C PHE A 323 -10.03 -17.46 -9.40
N ASP A 324 -10.72 -17.57 -8.27
CA ASP A 324 -10.13 -17.30 -6.97
C ASP A 324 -10.72 -18.26 -5.95
N ASP A 325 -10.24 -19.51 -5.97
CA ASP A 325 -10.18 -20.30 -4.74
C ASP A 325 -9.08 -21.36 -4.84
N LEU A 326 -8.44 -21.61 -3.68
CA LEU A 326 -7.33 -22.52 -3.36
C LEU A 326 -5.92 -21.88 -3.30
N GLY A 327 -5.43 -21.74 -2.06
CA GLY A 327 -4.14 -21.18 -1.67
C GLY A 327 -2.94 -22.13 -1.80
N PRO A 328 -1.73 -21.69 -1.39
CA PRO A 328 -0.48 -22.34 -1.80
C PRO A 328 -0.04 -23.43 -0.81
N SER A 329 0.28 -24.62 -1.32
CA SER A 329 1.05 -25.66 -0.64
C SER A 329 2.53 -25.60 -1.08
N ASN A 330 3.44 -25.79 -0.12
CA ASN A 330 4.90 -25.80 -0.29
C ASN A 330 5.38 -27.06 -1.04
N TRP A 331 6.34 -26.92 -1.96
CA TRP A 331 6.89 -28.02 -2.76
C TRP A 331 8.37 -28.28 -2.46
N GLN A 332 8.65 -29.41 -1.81
CA GLN A 332 9.92 -30.14 -1.92
C GLN A 332 9.64 -31.40 -2.77
N GLY A 333 10.46 -31.61 -3.79
CA GLY A 333 10.27 -32.68 -4.76
C GLY A 333 10.55 -34.05 -4.16
N ASP A 334 9.62 -34.98 -4.40
CA ASP A 334 9.89 -36.41 -4.33
C ASP A 334 9.33 -37.13 -5.56
N SER A 335 10.20 -37.94 -6.16
CA SER A 335 10.02 -38.61 -7.44
C SER A 335 9.17 -39.87 -7.31
N SER A 336 7.85 -39.70 -7.28
CA SER A 336 6.89 -40.80 -7.41
C SER A 336 6.08 -40.61 -8.69
N SER A 337 6.09 -41.63 -9.57
CA SER A 337 5.34 -41.61 -10.82
C SER A 337 3.85 -41.42 -10.57
N SER A 338 3.28 -40.33 -11.06
CA SER A 338 1.86 -39.98 -10.91
C SER A 338 1.06 -40.55 -12.06
N THR A 339 -0.05 -41.22 -11.75
CA THR A 339 -0.93 -41.84 -12.75
C THR A 339 -2.28 -41.12 -12.78
N THR A 340 -2.69 -40.61 -13.95
CA THR A 340 -3.95 -39.86 -14.12
C THR A 340 -4.78 -40.46 -15.27
N PHE A 341 -6.11 -40.47 -15.13
CA PHE A 341 -7.04 -40.99 -16.13
C PHE A 341 -7.56 -39.85 -17.02
N ILE A 342 -7.36 -39.96 -18.34
CA ILE A 342 -7.80 -38.96 -19.34
C ILE A 342 -8.54 -39.70 -20.44
N ASP A 343 -9.79 -39.33 -20.73
CA ASP A 343 -10.64 -39.95 -21.79
C ASP A 343 -10.65 -41.49 -21.78
N GLY A 344 -10.75 -42.09 -20.59
CA GLY A 344 -10.80 -43.55 -20.43
C GLY A 344 -9.47 -44.28 -20.60
N GLN A 345 -8.34 -43.56 -20.74
CA GLN A 345 -6.99 -44.12 -20.78
C GLN A 345 -6.15 -43.71 -19.57
N THR A 346 -5.36 -44.65 -19.06
CA THR A 346 -4.45 -44.45 -17.93
C THR A 346 -3.13 -43.86 -18.42
N VAL A 347 -2.79 -42.64 -18.02
CA VAL A 347 -1.54 -41.95 -18.40
C VAL A 347 -0.62 -41.88 -17.17
N SER A 348 0.53 -42.54 -17.24
CA SER A 348 1.59 -42.49 -16.21
C SER A 348 2.61 -41.41 -16.58
N SER A 349 2.93 -40.52 -15.64
CA SER A 349 3.85 -39.39 -15.82
C SER A 349 4.78 -39.21 -14.61
N LYS A 350 5.91 -38.54 -14.81
CA LYS A 350 6.87 -38.17 -13.77
C LYS A 350 6.56 -36.80 -13.13
N LEU A 351 5.50 -36.13 -13.59
CA LEU A 351 5.05 -34.85 -13.07
C LEU A 351 4.25 -35.04 -11.77
N SER A 352 4.23 -34.02 -10.91
CA SER A 352 3.33 -34.03 -9.75
C SER A 352 1.86 -33.93 -10.19
N LEU A 353 0.95 -34.46 -9.37
CA LEU A 353 -0.49 -34.42 -9.64
C LEU A 353 -1.00 -32.99 -9.88
N ASP A 354 -0.47 -32.00 -9.17
CA ASP A 354 -0.85 -30.60 -9.29
C ASP A 354 -0.43 -29.98 -10.64
N VAL A 355 0.73 -30.35 -11.17
CA VAL A 355 1.16 -29.91 -12.52
C VAL A 355 0.27 -30.56 -13.59
N LEU A 356 -0.11 -31.83 -13.40
CA LEU A 356 -1.04 -32.52 -14.30
C LEU A 356 -2.43 -31.88 -14.28
N GLU A 357 -2.94 -31.55 -13.10
CA GLU A 357 -4.23 -30.87 -12.93
C GLU A 357 -4.20 -29.49 -13.60
N GLN A 358 -3.12 -28.74 -13.46
CA GLN A 358 -2.96 -27.45 -14.14
C GLN A 358 -2.91 -27.58 -15.67
N VAL A 359 -2.16 -28.56 -16.19
CA VAL A 359 -2.10 -28.84 -17.63
C VAL A 359 -3.50 -29.20 -18.16
N GLN A 360 -4.25 -30.03 -17.44
CA GLN A 360 -5.62 -30.40 -17.80
C GLN A 360 -6.58 -29.20 -17.73
N LYS A 361 -6.45 -28.34 -16.71
CA LYS A 361 -7.28 -27.15 -16.52
C LYS A 361 -7.04 -26.11 -17.62
N ILE A 362 -5.79 -25.89 -18.02
CA ILE A 362 -5.45 -24.99 -19.13
C ILE A 362 -6.04 -25.53 -20.44
N ARG A 363 -5.93 -26.85 -20.69
CA ARG A 363 -6.43 -27.48 -21.92
C ARG A 363 -7.94 -27.56 -22.00
N SER A 364 -8.61 -27.94 -20.92
CA SER A 364 -10.08 -27.95 -20.84
C SER A 364 -10.66 -26.54 -20.98
N GLY A 365 -9.91 -25.52 -20.57
CA GLY A 365 -10.22 -24.11 -20.85
C GLY A 365 -10.05 -23.68 -22.31
N GLY A 366 -9.58 -24.57 -23.20
CA GLY A 366 -9.36 -24.27 -24.61
C GLY A 366 -8.11 -23.42 -24.89
N TYR A 367 -7.19 -23.34 -23.92
CA TYR A 367 -5.98 -22.54 -24.02
C TYR A 367 -4.77 -23.38 -24.45
N GLN A 368 -3.82 -22.73 -25.13
CA GLN A 368 -2.52 -23.28 -25.46
C GLN A 368 -1.62 -23.31 -24.22
N ILE A 369 -0.68 -24.24 -24.19
CA ILE A 369 0.29 -24.33 -23.11
C ILE A 369 1.62 -23.74 -23.60
N GLY A 370 2.13 -22.75 -22.88
CA GLY A 370 3.49 -22.24 -23.04
C GLY A 370 4.39 -22.74 -21.92
N LEU A 371 5.66 -22.96 -22.22
CA LEU A 371 6.69 -23.27 -21.24
C LEU A 371 7.82 -22.27 -21.38
N GLU A 372 8.29 -21.76 -20.25
CA GLU A 372 9.45 -20.87 -20.21
C GLU A 372 10.38 -21.27 -19.08
N TYR A 373 11.68 -20.96 -19.23
CA TYR A 373 12.69 -21.25 -18.24
C TYR A 373 13.61 -20.04 -18.01
N ALA A 374 14.21 -19.97 -16.83
CA ALA A 374 15.15 -18.92 -16.46
C ALA A 374 16.21 -19.48 -15.50
N ASP A 375 17.49 -19.21 -15.77
CA ASP A 375 18.53 -19.46 -14.78
C ASP A 375 18.36 -18.52 -13.57
N GLN A 376 19.11 -18.77 -12.49
CA GLN A 376 19.00 -18.00 -11.25
C GLN A 376 19.24 -16.49 -11.43
N ARG A 377 20.01 -16.07 -12.44
CA ARG A 377 20.30 -14.66 -12.71
C ARG A 377 19.13 -14.01 -13.45
N HIS A 378 18.62 -14.66 -14.49
CA HIS A 378 17.51 -14.16 -15.29
C HIS A 378 16.19 -14.16 -14.49
N PHE A 379 16.00 -15.15 -13.61
CA PHE A 379 14.87 -15.20 -12.69
C PHE A 379 14.82 -13.97 -11.77
N LYS A 380 15.95 -13.56 -11.20
CA LYS A 380 16.05 -12.35 -10.34
C LYS A 380 15.71 -11.05 -11.07
N THR A 381 15.93 -11.00 -12.38
CA THR A 381 15.61 -9.83 -13.21
C THR A 381 14.29 -9.99 -13.98
N GLY A 382 13.48 -11.02 -13.67
CA GLY A 382 12.20 -11.27 -14.32
C GLY A 382 12.27 -11.66 -15.81
N SER A 383 13.44 -12.08 -16.30
CA SER A 383 13.65 -12.45 -17.70
C SER A 383 13.51 -13.96 -17.89
N TRP A 384 12.75 -14.38 -18.91
CA TRP A 384 12.45 -15.78 -19.17
C TRP A 384 12.68 -16.11 -20.65
N LYS A 385 13.16 -17.32 -20.92
CA LYS A 385 13.35 -17.86 -22.27
C LYS A 385 12.24 -18.83 -22.60
N SER A 386 11.71 -18.76 -23.82
CA SER A 386 10.69 -19.71 -24.28
C SER A 386 11.29 -21.09 -24.53
N CYS A 387 10.67 -22.09 -23.92
CA CYS A 387 10.99 -23.51 -24.07
C CYS A 387 10.13 -24.11 -25.20
N ALA A 388 8.81 -23.96 -25.12
CA ALA A 388 7.87 -24.46 -26.13
C ALA A 388 6.51 -23.76 -26.04
N ILE A 389 5.76 -23.74 -27.16
CA ILE A 389 4.31 -23.50 -27.17
C ILE A 389 3.68 -24.74 -27.78
N ILE A 390 2.78 -25.38 -27.02
CA ILE A 390 2.13 -26.62 -27.43
C ILE A 390 0.68 -26.30 -27.77
N ASP A 391 0.22 -26.74 -28.94
CA ASP A 391 -1.17 -26.65 -29.39
C ASP A 391 -1.91 -28.00 -29.39
N GLY A 392 -1.17 -29.10 -29.17
CA GLY A 392 -1.70 -30.46 -29.16
C GLY A 392 -2.47 -30.89 -27.90
N GLY A 393 -2.91 -32.15 -27.88
CA GLY A 393 -3.72 -32.71 -26.79
C GLY A 393 -3.00 -32.81 -25.44
N ILE A 394 -3.73 -33.16 -24.39
CA ILE A 394 -3.19 -33.28 -23.02
C ILE A 394 -1.97 -34.23 -22.94
N PRO A 395 -1.94 -35.41 -23.59
CA PRO A 395 -0.77 -36.29 -23.56
C PRO A 395 0.50 -35.65 -24.15
N GLU A 396 0.36 -34.89 -25.22
CA GLU A 396 1.47 -34.18 -25.87
C GLU A 396 1.98 -33.02 -25.03
N ALA A 397 1.07 -32.32 -24.33
CA ALA A 397 1.42 -31.30 -23.37
C ALA A 397 2.23 -31.88 -22.19
N ILE A 398 1.79 -33.00 -21.61
CA ILE A 398 2.50 -33.67 -20.51
C ILE A 398 3.92 -34.06 -20.94
N ALA A 399 4.08 -34.70 -22.11
CA ALA A 399 5.39 -35.08 -22.63
C ALA A 399 6.31 -33.86 -22.86
N SER A 400 5.75 -32.74 -23.32
CA SER A 400 6.51 -31.50 -23.56
C SER A 400 6.95 -30.83 -22.25
N VAL A 401 6.11 -30.87 -21.21
CA VAL A 401 6.45 -30.38 -19.87
C VAL A 401 7.58 -31.22 -19.28
N GLU A 402 7.48 -32.55 -19.34
CA GLU A 402 8.52 -33.46 -18.86
C GLU A 402 9.86 -33.23 -19.60
N ASN A 403 9.80 -33.09 -20.92
CA ASN A 403 10.99 -32.82 -21.71
C ASN A 403 11.64 -31.49 -21.32
N CYS A 404 10.86 -30.41 -21.16
CA CYS A 404 11.39 -29.11 -20.76
C CYS A 404 12.05 -29.17 -19.37
N LEU A 405 11.44 -29.85 -18.40
CA LEU A 405 12.01 -30.04 -17.07
C LEU A 405 13.32 -30.84 -17.11
N SER A 406 13.38 -31.88 -17.94
CA SER A 406 14.58 -32.72 -18.09
C SER A 406 15.75 -32.00 -18.75
N GLN A 407 15.47 -31.06 -19.67
CA GLN A 407 16.50 -30.26 -20.34
C GLN A 407 17.03 -29.12 -19.45
N HIS A 408 16.23 -28.69 -18.48
CA HIS A 408 16.50 -27.53 -17.63
C HIS A 408 16.51 -27.86 -16.12
N PRO A 409 17.25 -28.88 -15.65
CA PRO A 409 17.14 -29.38 -14.27
C PRO A 409 17.64 -28.40 -13.19
N LYS A 410 18.40 -27.37 -13.57
CA LYS A 410 18.97 -26.35 -12.67
C LYS A 410 18.40 -24.95 -12.90
N ASP A 411 17.36 -24.84 -13.72
CA ASP A 411 16.70 -23.57 -14.04
C ASP A 411 15.30 -23.54 -13.43
N TYR A 412 14.79 -22.33 -13.20
CA TYR A 412 13.38 -22.12 -12.90
C TYR A 412 12.58 -22.42 -14.15
N VAL A 413 11.51 -23.21 -14.05
CA VAL A 413 10.62 -23.50 -15.18
C VAL A 413 9.20 -23.08 -14.81
N ARG A 414 8.53 -22.37 -15.73
CA ARG A 414 7.14 -21.94 -15.57
C ARG A 414 6.25 -22.43 -16.70
N LEU A 415 5.04 -22.82 -16.32
CA LEU A 415 3.92 -23.18 -17.17
C LEU A 415 3.04 -21.96 -17.41
N LEU A 416 2.62 -21.78 -18.66
CA LEU A 416 1.77 -20.69 -19.10
C LEU A 416 0.51 -21.24 -19.76
N GLY A 417 -0.63 -20.63 -19.48
CA GLY A 417 -1.83 -20.74 -20.32
C GLY A 417 -1.86 -19.57 -21.29
N ILE A 418 -2.02 -19.83 -22.59
CA ILE A 418 -2.05 -18.83 -23.65
C ILE A 418 -3.39 -18.94 -24.37
N ASP A 419 -4.14 -17.83 -24.43
CA ASP A 419 -5.36 -17.76 -25.22
C ASP A 419 -5.01 -17.59 -26.70
N PRO A 420 -5.27 -18.58 -27.57
CA PRO A 420 -4.91 -18.50 -28.98
C PRO A 420 -5.75 -17.47 -29.74
N LYS A 421 -6.97 -17.16 -29.26
CA LYS A 421 -7.87 -16.19 -29.91
C LYS A 421 -7.48 -14.76 -29.58
N GLN A 422 -7.11 -14.51 -28.32
CA GLN A 422 -6.76 -13.17 -27.84
C GLN A 422 -5.24 -12.92 -27.76
N ARG A 423 -4.43 -13.94 -28.09
CA ARG A 423 -2.95 -13.91 -28.07
C ARG A 423 -2.38 -13.34 -26.77
N ARG A 424 -2.94 -13.75 -25.63
CA ARG A 424 -2.55 -13.26 -24.30
C ARG A 424 -2.33 -14.40 -23.32
N ARG A 425 -1.56 -14.14 -22.27
CA ARG A 425 -1.31 -15.08 -21.18
C ARG A 425 -2.47 -15.02 -20.19
N VAL A 426 -2.98 -16.17 -19.78
CA VAL A 426 -4.13 -16.31 -18.88
C VAL A 426 -3.79 -17.02 -17.58
N VAL A 427 -2.70 -17.80 -17.57
CA VAL A 427 -2.18 -18.49 -16.38
C VAL A 427 -0.66 -18.41 -16.42
N GLU A 428 -0.02 -18.12 -15.29
CA GLU A 428 1.43 -18.28 -15.14
C GLU A 428 1.74 -18.99 -13.81
N THR A 429 2.46 -20.10 -13.85
CA THR A 429 2.81 -20.86 -12.64
C THR A 429 4.20 -21.43 -12.74
N ILE A 430 5.03 -21.21 -11.72
CA ILE A 430 6.37 -21.79 -11.65
C ILE A 430 6.24 -23.24 -11.18
N ILE A 431 6.63 -24.17 -12.05
CA ILE A 431 6.52 -25.62 -11.85
C ILE A 431 7.84 -26.27 -11.43
N GLN A 432 8.97 -25.56 -11.56
CA GLN A 432 10.27 -26.00 -11.05
C GLN A 432 11.06 -24.83 -10.46
N ARG A 433 11.66 -25.06 -9.30
CA ARG A 433 12.61 -24.16 -8.64
C ARG A 433 13.86 -25.00 -8.30
N PRO A 434 15.03 -24.65 -8.84
CA PRO A 434 16.28 -25.40 -8.63
C PRO A 434 16.91 -25.18 -7.26
#